data_AF-A0A835Z4P0-F1
#
_entry.id   AF-A0A835Z4P0-F1
#
_cell.length_a   1.000
_cell.length_b   1.000
_cell.length_c   1.000
_cell.angle_alpha   90.00
_cell.angle_beta   90.00
_cell.angle_gamma   90.00
#
_symmetry.space_group_name_H-M   'P 1'
#
loop_
_entity.id
_entity.type
_entity.pdbx_description
1 polymer ?
#
loop_
_entity_poly.entity_id
_entity_poly.type
_entity_poly.pdbx_seq_one_letter_code
_entity_poly.pdbx_strand_id
1 'polypeptide(L)'
;MSDSIRRQELEDVLKAQGLDLRSDSALCRAYICGSLDSFYTPELIAFICGVHKYLYEYTDYAQKCAEILPRVARMLAPALGGYENALVYTKKYETPMLKAESLAKFGLPSTWPWLPDDTLITSTFTVDTAIANHPTQPSSKRNMPPRPFVKHRPRELEKLNFS
;
A
#
# COMPACT_ATOMS: atom_id res chain seq x y z
N MET A 1 22.55 -13.44 -7.65
CA MET A 1 21.99 -14.07 -6.45
C MET A 1 20.84 -14.96 -6.89
N SER A 2 20.83 -16.24 -6.51
CA SER A 2 19.76 -17.17 -6.87
C SER A 2 18.49 -16.93 -6.04
N ASP A 3 17.33 -17.31 -6.57
CA ASP A 3 16.03 -17.15 -5.90
C ASP A 3 15.99 -17.85 -4.53
N SER A 4 16.70 -18.97 -4.39
CA SER A 4 16.84 -19.70 -3.11
C SER A 4 17.51 -18.88 -2.02
N ILE A 5 18.52 -18.07 -2.37
CA ILE A 5 19.26 -17.23 -1.41
C ILE A 5 18.36 -16.08 -0.95
N ARG A 6 17.74 -15.35 -1.90
CA ARG A 6 16.81 -14.25 -1.55
C ARG A 6 15.65 -14.70 -0.69
N ARG A 7 15.13 -15.90 -0.99
CA ARG A 7 14.05 -16.49 -0.18
C ARG A 7 14.51 -16.74 1.25
N GLN A 8 15.65 -17.38 1.44
CA GLN A 8 16.16 -17.68 2.77
C GLN A 8 16.44 -16.40 3.57
N GLU A 9 17.11 -15.42 2.94
CA GLU A 9 17.38 -14.11 3.55
C GLU A 9 16.09 -13.42 4.02
N LEU A 10 15.05 -13.39 3.16
CA LEU A 10 13.78 -12.79 3.53
C LEU A 10 13.05 -13.57 4.64
N GLU A 11 13.09 -14.90 4.61
CA GLU A 11 12.50 -15.74 5.66
C GLU A 11 13.15 -15.50 7.03
N ASP A 12 14.48 -15.37 7.07
CA ASP A 12 15.22 -15.13 8.30
C ASP A 12 14.88 -13.76 8.91
N VAL A 13 14.82 -12.71 8.07
CA VAL A 13 14.46 -11.35 8.50
C VAL A 13 12.99 -11.26 8.96
N LEU A 14 12.07 -11.93 8.25
CA LEU A 14 10.66 -11.97 8.65
C LEU A 14 10.48 -12.69 10.00
N LYS A 15 11.13 -13.84 10.19
CA LYS A 15 11.07 -14.60 11.45
C LYS A 15 11.61 -13.79 12.63
N ALA A 16 12.67 -13.01 12.42
CA ALA A 16 13.20 -12.12 13.45
C ALA A 16 12.18 -11.05 13.91
N GLN A 17 11.18 -10.73 13.07
CA GLN A 17 10.08 -9.82 13.41
C GLN A 17 8.78 -10.55 13.80
N GLY A 18 8.83 -11.86 14.02
CA GLY A 18 7.64 -12.67 14.33
C GLY A 18 6.65 -12.75 13.18
N LEU A 19 7.14 -12.64 11.94
CA LEU A 19 6.35 -12.72 10.71
C LEU A 19 6.70 -13.98 9.93
N ASP A 20 5.71 -14.54 9.23
CA ASP A 20 5.91 -15.65 8.31
C ASP A 20 5.92 -15.19 6.84
N LEU A 21 6.71 -15.87 6.02
CA LEU A 21 6.70 -15.66 4.57
C LEU A 21 5.37 -16.15 3.98
N ARG A 22 4.53 -15.20 3.59
CA ARG A 22 3.25 -15.46 2.93
C ARG A 22 3.41 -15.78 1.44
N SER A 23 2.82 -16.89 0.99
CA SER A 23 2.83 -17.29 -0.42
C SER A 23 2.01 -16.37 -1.33
N ASP A 24 1.02 -15.67 -0.78
CA ASP A 24 0.14 -14.75 -1.50
C ASP A 24 0.65 -13.29 -1.54
N SER A 25 1.77 -12.99 -0.87
CA SER A 25 2.36 -11.66 -0.90
C SER A 25 3.06 -11.38 -2.23
N ALA A 26 2.45 -10.52 -3.05
CA ALA A 26 3.05 -10.06 -4.30
C ALA A 26 4.40 -9.35 -4.09
N LEU A 27 4.55 -8.62 -2.98
CA LEU A 27 5.79 -7.93 -2.62
C LEU A 27 6.92 -8.94 -2.32
N CYS A 28 6.66 -9.93 -1.48
CA CYS A 28 7.66 -10.96 -1.14
C CYS A 28 8.04 -11.77 -2.38
N ARG A 29 7.07 -12.12 -3.22
CA ARG A 29 7.32 -12.82 -4.49
C ARG A 29 8.21 -12.00 -5.43
N ALA A 30 7.89 -10.71 -5.60
CA ALA A 30 8.67 -9.83 -6.47
C ALA A 30 10.13 -9.71 -6.00
N TYR A 31 10.35 -9.66 -4.68
CA TYR A 31 11.71 -9.68 -4.12
C TYR A 31 12.44 -10.99 -4.41
N ILE A 32 11.82 -12.13 -4.14
CA ILE A 32 12.42 -13.46 -4.33
C ILE A 32 12.82 -13.66 -5.80
N CYS A 33 11.94 -13.28 -6.74
CA CYS A 33 12.20 -13.36 -8.17
C CYS A 33 13.18 -12.29 -8.69
N GLY A 34 13.64 -11.37 -7.83
CA GLY A 34 14.54 -10.29 -8.21
C GLY A 34 13.94 -9.27 -9.18
N SER A 35 12.60 -9.11 -9.17
CA SER A 35 11.89 -8.14 -10.02
C SER A 35 11.70 -6.78 -9.35
N LEU A 36 12.17 -6.61 -8.12
CA LEU A 36 12.21 -5.32 -7.42
C LEU A 36 13.56 -4.63 -7.67
N ASP A 37 13.55 -3.30 -7.62
CA ASP A 37 14.76 -2.49 -7.68
C ASP A 37 15.65 -2.74 -6.46
N SER A 38 16.95 -2.45 -6.58
CA SER A 38 17.96 -2.64 -5.51
C SER A 38 17.69 -1.85 -4.23
N PHE A 39 16.77 -0.88 -4.28
CA PHE A 39 16.27 -0.17 -3.10
C PHE A 39 15.51 -1.07 -2.12
N TYR A 40 14.89 -2.17 -2.60
CA TYR A 40 14.13 -3.08 -1.77
C TYR A 40 15.02 -4.11 -1.10
N THR A 41 15.49 -3.78 0.10
CA THR A 41 16.22 -4.70 0.99
C THR A 41 15.25 -5.65 1.72
N PRO A 42 15.71 -6.81 2.21
CA PRO A 42 14.84 -7.72 2.96
C PRO A 42 14.28 -7.08 4.24
N GLU A 43 15.04 -6.18 4.88
CA GLU A 43 14.61 -5.43 6.06
C GLU A 43 13.46 -4.46 5.73
N LEU A 44 13.56 -3.75 4.59
CA LEU A 44 12.49 -2.87 4.15
C LEU A 44 11.21 -3.65 3.84
N ILE A 45 11.33 -4.83 3.23
CA ILE A 45 10.18 -5.69 2.95
C ILE A 45 9.55 -6.19 4.24
N ALA A 46 10.37 -6.67 5.18
CA ALA A 46 9.87 -7.12 6.48
C ALA A 46 9.17 -5.99 7.24
N PHE A 47 9.72 -4.77 7.21
CA PHE A 47 9.06 -3.59 7.77
C PHE A 47 7.70 -3.33 7.10
N ILE A 48 7.61 -3.34 5.77
CA ILE A 48 6.33 -3.15 5.05
C ILE A 48 5.33 -4.27 5.42
N CYS A 49 5.79 -5.51 5.56
CA CYS A 49 4.96 -6.63 6.03
C CYS A 49 4.46 -6.42 7.46
N GLY A 50 5.32 -5.93 8.36
CA GLY A 50 4.95 -5.54 9.72
C GLY A 50 3.90 -4.45 9.74
N VAL A 51 4.10 -3.36 8.98
CA VAL A 51 3.10 -2.29 8.85
C VAL A 51 1.76 -2.84 8.37
N HIS A 52 1.75 -3.74 7.39
CA HIS A 52 0.50 -4.36 6.93
C HIS A 52 -0.16 -5.20 8.02
N LYS A 53 0.57 -6.06 8.73
CA LYS A 53 0.02 -6.86 9.84
C LYS A 53 -0.57 -5.94 10.92
N TYR A 54 0.18 -4.91 11.33
CA TYR A 54 -0.26 -3.92 12.30
C TYR A 54 -1.57 -3.25 11.88
N LEU A 55 -1.65 -2.76 10.65
CA LEU A 55 -2.86 -2.13 10.13
C LEU A 55 -4.05 -3.09 10.16
N TYR A 56 -3.89 -4.33 9.68
CA TYR A 56 -5.00 -5.27 9.60
C TYR A 56 -5.48 -5.79 10.97
N GLU A 57 -4.58 -6.00 11.92
CA GLU A 57 -4.90 -6.68 13.18
C GLU A 57 -5.10 -5.72 14.37
N TYR A 58 -4.49 -4.53 14.33
CA TYR A 58 -4.41 -3.63 15.50
C TYR A 58 -4.99 -2.24 15.23
N THR A 59 -5.58 -2.00 14.06
CA THR A 59 -6.25 -0.73 13.72
C THR A 59 -7.63 -0.97 13.11
N ASP A 60 -8.36 0.10 12.79
CA ASP A 60 -9.66 0.02 12.11
C ASP A 60 -9.56 -0.21 10.59
N TYR A 61 -8.35 -0.35 10.03
CA TYR A 61 -8.11 -0.45 8.60
C TYR A 61 -8.86 -1.61 7.93
N ALA A 62 -8.86 -2.80 8.53
CA ALA A 62 -9.53 -3.97 7.98
C ALA A 62 -11.05 -3.76 7.87
N GLN A 63 -11.65 -3.18 8.93
CA GLN A 63 -13.06 -2.85 8.96
C GLN A 63 -13.41 -1.78 7.92
N LYS A 64 -12.61 -0.71 7.82
CA LYS A 64 -12.77 0.32 6.79
C LYS A 64 -12.72 -0.26 5.38
N CYS A 65 -11.78 -1.16 5.10
CA CYS A 65 -11.70 -1.85 3.82
C CYS A 65 -12.97 -2.67 3.53
N ALA A 66 -13.48 -3.41 4.51
CA ALA A 66 -14.68 -4.23 4.37
C ALA A 66 -15.94 -3.38 4.13
N GLU A 67 -16.02 -2.18 4.69
CA GLU A 67 -17.16 -1.28 4.53
C GLU A 67 -17.09 -0.46 3.23
N ILE A 68 -15.95 0.17 2.96
CA ILE A 68 -15.81 1.19 1.93
C ILE A 68 -15.61 0.57 0.55
N LEU A 69 -14.77 -0.47 0.43
CA LEU A 69 -14.43 -1.03 -0.88
C LEU A 69 -15.67 -1.57 -1.63
N PRO A 70 -16.56 -2.36 -1.01
CA PRO A 70 -17.77 -2.83 -1.70
C PRO A 70 -18.72 -1.69 -2.07
N ARG A 71 -18.83 -0.67 -1.21
CA ARG A 71 -19.71 0.49 -1.45
C ARG A 71 -19.25 1.27 -2.69
N VAL A 72 -17.95 1.61 -2.74
CA VAL A 72 -17.37 2.36 -3.86
C VAL A 72 -17.37 1.51 -5.13
N ALA A 73 -17.04 0.22 -5.05
CA ALA A 73 -17.07 -0.68 -6.19
C ALA A 73 -18.49 -0.79 -6.80
N ARG A 74 -19.55 -0.87 -5.99
CA ARG A 74 -20.95 -0.85 -6.49
C ARG A 74 -21.28 0.43 -7.24
N MET A 75 -20.80 1.58 -6.75
CA MET A 75 -21.02 2.87 -7.42
C MET A 75 -20.30 2.97 -8.76
N LEU A 76 -19.08 2.42 -8.85
CA LEU A 76 -18.25 2.48 -10.06
C LEU A 76 -18.55 1.35 -11.06
N ALA A 77 -19.22 0.28 -10.64
CA ALA A 77 -19.51 -0.89 -11.47
C ALA A 77 -20.13 -0.54 -12.84
N PRO A 78 -21.11 0.38 -12.96
CA PRO A 78 -21.66 0.74 -14.27
C PRO A 78 -20.63 1.37 -15.22
N ALA A 79 -19.70 2.16 -14.67
CA ALA A 79 -18.68 2.87 -15.46
C ALA A 79 -17.49 1.97 -15.82
N LEU A 80 -17.23 0.92 -15.04
CA LEU A 80 -16.08 0.02 -15.19
C LEU A 80 -16.46 -1.35 -15.77
N GLY A 81 -17.69 -1.49 -16.27
CA GLY A 81 -18.14 -2.70 -16.95
C GLY A 81 -18.35 -3.90 -16.01
N GLY A 82 -18.66 -3.65 -14.74
CA GLY A 82 -18.98 -4.69 -13.75
C GLY A 82 -18.34 -4.48 -12.39
N TYR A 83 -18.88 -5.20 -11.39
CA TYR A 83 -18.45 -5.08 -10.00
C TYR A 83 -17.01 -5.54 -9.77
N GLU A 84 -16.57 -6.64 -10.40
CA GLU A 84 -15.21 -7.17 -10.21
C GLU A 84 -14.13 -6.19 -10.71
N ASN A 85 -14.34 -5.61 -11.90
CA ASN A 85 -13.45 -4.57 -12.44
C ASN A 85 -13.42 -3.34 -11.53
N ALA A 86 -14.58 -2.93 -11.03
CA ALA A 86 -14.67 -1.84 -10.08
C ALA A 86 -13.98 -2.15 -8.76
N LEU A 87 -14.09 -3.38 -8.24
CA LEU A 87 -13.44 -3.78 -7.00
C LEU A 87 -11.92 -3.78 -7.12
N VAL A 88 -11.36 -4.26 -8.25
CA VAL A 88 -9.92 -4.18 -8.53
C VAL A 88 -9.45 -2.74 -8.60
N TYR A 89 -10.20 -1.89 -9.31
CA TYR A 89 -9.91 -0.45 -9.39
C TYR A 89 -9.94 0.20 -8.01
N THR A 90 -11.03 0.03 -7.27
CA THR A 90 -11.22 0.58 -5.92
C THR A 90 -10.13 0.10 -4.97
N LYS A 91 -9.76 -1.19 -4.99
CA LYS A 91 -8.64 -1.70 -4.18
C LYS A 91 -7.33 -0.96 -4.48
N LYS A 92 -7.04 -0.66 -5.76
CA LYS A 92 -5.82 0.02 -6.16
C LYS A 92 -5.74 1.47 -5.68
N TYR A 93 -6.87 2.20 -5.67
CA TYR A 93 -6.89 3.64 -5.40
C TYR A 93 -7.36 4.02 -3.99
N GLU A 94 -8.29 3.28 -3.40
CA GLU A 94 -8.83 3.57 -2.06
C GLU A 94 -7.95 3.00 -0.95
N THR A 95 -7.37 1.80 -1.13
CA THR A 95 -6.61 1.18 -0.05
C THR A 95 -5.42 2.02 0.43
N PRO A 96 -4.66 2.75 -0.42
CA PRO A 96 -3.61 3.65 0.07
C PRO A 96 -4.16 4.79 0.94
N MET A 97 -5.31 5.38 0.56
CA MET A 97 -5.95 6.43 1.35
C MET A 97 -6.41 5.90 2.71
N LEU A 98 -7.08 4.75 2.73
CA LEU A 98 -7.52 4.11 3.97
C LEU A 98 -6.35 3.72 4.89
N LYS A 99 -5.21 3.28 4.32
CA LYS A 99 -3.98 3.04 5.10
C LYS A 99 -3.48 4.34 5.71
N ALA A 100 -3.39 5.42 4.93
CA ALA A 100 -2.92 6.71 5.39
C ALA A 100 -3.81 7.28 6.51
N GLU A 101 -5.13 7.17 6.39
CA GLU A 101 -6.06 7.58 7.45
C GLU A 101 -5.86 6.76 8.74
N SER A 102 -5.67 5.45 8.61
CA SER A 102 -5.46 4.56 9.77
C SER A 102 -4.13 4.91 10.45
N LEU A 103 -3.06 5.12 9.67
CA LEU A 103 -1.76 5.57 10.20
C LEU A 103 -1.83 6.97 10.82
N ALA A 104 -2.61 7.90 10.28
CA ALA A 104 -2.78 9.23 10.85
C ALA A 104 -3.51 9.18 12.21
N LYS A 105 -4.41 8.21 12.41
CA LYS A 105 -5.18 8.03 13.65
C LYS A 105 -4.41 7.27 14.72
N PHE A 106 -3.76 6.16 14.35
CA PHE A 106 -3.12 5.24 15.30
C PHE A 106 -1.61 5.43 15.42
N GLY A 107 -0.99 6.11 14.45
CA GLY A 107 0.46 6.20 14.35
C GLY A 107 1.12 4.89 13.89
N LEU A 108 2.44 4.89 13.86
CA LEU A 108 3.24 3.66 13.85
C LEU A 108 3.65 3.36 15.29
N PRO A 109 3.57 2.10 15.74
CA PRO A 109 4.00 1.77 17.09
C PRO A 109 5.54 1.79 17.17
N SER A 110 6.08 2.06 18.35
CA SER A 110 7.53 2.00 18.62
C SER A 110 8.06 0.56 18.72
N THR A 111 7.18 -0.37 19.07
CA THR A 111 7.42 -1.82 19.16
C THR A 111 6.25 -2.55 18.50
N TRP A 112 6.51 -3.68 17.83
CA TRP A 112 5.42 -4.42 17.20
C TRP A 112 4.54 -5.07 18.29
N PRO A 113 3.20 -4.89 18.29
CA PRO A 113 2.34 -5.39 19.37
C PRO A 113 2.30 -6.92 19.55
N TRP A 114 2.78 -7.69 18.57
CA TRP A 114 2.89 -9.15 18.63
C TRP A 114 4.26 -9.63 19.09
N LEU A 115 5.22 -8.72 19.28
CA LEU A 115 6.53 -9.05 19.81
C LEU A 115 6.58 -8.80 21.32
N PRO A 116 7.44 -9.52 22.06
CA PRO A 116 7.70 -9.22 23.46
C PRO A 116 8.21 -7.78 23.64
N ASP A 117 7.85 -7.14 24.76
CA ASP A 117 8.12 -5.71 25.04
C ASP A 117 9.60 -5.29 24.90
N ASP A 118 10.54 -6.23 25.02
CA ASP A 118 11.97 -5.99 24.89
C ASP A 118 12.46 -5.90 23.43
N THR A 119 11.58 -6.12 22.45
CA THR A 119 11.93 -6.11 21.03
C THR A 119 11.69 -4.72 20.42
N LEU A 120 12.72 -3.86 20.50
CA LEU A 120 12.70 -2.57 19.79
C LEU A 120 12.56 -2.80 18.29
N ILE A 121 11.71 -2.00 17.62
CA ILE A 121 11.75 -1.89 16.18
C ILE A 121 13.08 -1.21 15.85
N THR A 122 14.06 -1.98 15.41
CA THR A 122 15.30 -1.44 14.84
C THR A 122 14.98 -0.81 13.49
N SER A 123 14.30 0.33 13.51
CA SER A 123 14.08 1.16 12.32
C SER A 123 15.32 2.03 12.13
N THR A 124 16.44 1.40 11.76
CA THR A 124 17.61 2.14 11.24
C THR A 124 17.33 2.76 9.87
N PHE A 125 16.15 2.52 9.27
CA PHE A 125 15.60 3.34 8.21
C PHE A 125 15.05 4.65 8.78
N THR A 126 15.93 5.59 9.13
CA THR A 126 15.56 6.99 9.08
C THR A 126 15.38 7.37 7.61
N VAL A 127 14.29 8.07 7.30
CA VAL A 127 13.96 8.56 5.94
C VAL A 127 15.12 9.36 5.33
N ASP A 128 16.03 9.88 6.15
CA ASP A 128 17.20 10.66 5.76
C ASP A 128 18.24 9.86 4.95
N THR A 129 18.40 8.55 5.16
CA THR A 129 19.39 7.75 4.40
C THR A 129 18.93 7.45 2.97
N ALA A 130 17.62 7.48 2.69
CA ALA A 130 17.09 7.32 1.34
C ALA A 130 17.29 8.57 0.47
N ILE A 131 17.39 9.75 1.07
CA ILE A 131 17.59 11.03 0.36
C ILE A 131 19.09 11.26 0.06
N ALA A 132 20.00 10.82 0.94
CA ALA A 132 21.43 11.10 0.83
C ALA A 132 22.15 10.37 -0.33
N ASN A 133 21.61 9.24 -0.82
CA ASN A 133 22.24 8.46 -1.90
C ASN A 133 21.70 8.78 -3.31
N HIS A 134 20.88 9.82 -3.46
CA HIS A 134 20.40 10.25 -4.76
C HIS A 134 21.36 11.29 -5.37
N PRO A 135 22.09 11.00 -6.45
CA PRO A 135 22.62 12.06 -7.30
C PRO A 135 21.41 12.83 -7.85
N THR A 136 21.35 14.11 -7.53
CA THR A 136 20.36 15.06 -8.05
C THR A 136 20.47 15.07 -9.58
N GLN A 137 19.63 14.29 -10.27
CA GLN A 137 19.52 14.45 -11.72
C GLN A 137 18.84 15.79 -12.00
N PRO A 138 19.42 16.66 -12.85
CA PRO A 138 18.77 17.90 -13.22
C PRO A 138 17.45 17.60 -13.93
N SER A 139 16.40 18.27 -13.48
CA SER A 139 15.04 18.17 -13.99
C SER A 139 14.98 18.48 -15.49
N SER A 140 15.02 17.45 -16.33
CA SER A 140 14.65 17.57 -17.73
C SER A 140 13.14 17.78 -17.78
N LYS A 141 12.74 19.01 -18.13
CA LYS A 141 11.34 19.42 -18.36
C LYS A 141 10.74 18.53 -19.46
N ARG A 142 10.09 17.44 -19.08
CA ARG A 142 9.20 16.71 -19.99
C ARG A 142 7.94 17.56 -20.16
N ASN A 143 7.74 18.05 -21.38
CA ASN A 143 6.46 18.58 -21.84
C ASN A 143 5.37 17.53 -21.59
N MET A 144 4.59 17.70 -20.53
CA MET A 144 3.32 17.00 -20.40
C MET A 144 2.33 17.63 -21.38
N PRO A 145 1.60 16.83 -22.18
CA PRO A 145 0.46 17.35 -22.91
C PRO A 145 -0.59 17.87 -21.93
N PRO A 146 -1.29 18.97 -22.25
CA PRO A 146 -2.31 19.54 -21.37
C PRO A 146 -3.41 18.51 -21.09
N ARG A 147 -3.79 18.38 -19.81
CA ARG A 147 -4.96 17.58 -19.41
C ARG A 147 -6.19 18.10 -20.15
N PRO A 148 -7.06 17.25 -20.69
CA PRO A 148 -8.34 17.70 -21.22
C PRO A 148 -9.15 18.30 -20.06
N PHE A 149 -9.46 19.59 -20.18
CA PHE A 149 -10.45 20.28 -19.37
C PHE A 149 -11.79 19.56 -19.55
N VAL A 150 -12.18 18.72 -18.59
CA VAL A 150 -13.57 18.28 -18.46
C VAL A 150 -14.37 19.49 -18.02
N LYS A 151 -14.99 20.18 -18.99
CA LYS A 151 -16.00 21.19 -18.71
C LYS A 151 -17.12 20.51 -17.93
N HIS A 152 -17.27 20.87 -16.66
CA HIS A 152 -18.51 20.65 -15.94
C HIS A 152 -19.66 21.22 -16.77
N ARG A 153 -20.53 20.36 -17.31
CA ARG A 153 -21.90 20.75 -17.64
C ARG A 153 -22.73 20.52 -16.38
N PRO A 154 -23.39 21.54 -15.83
CA PRO A 154 -24.56 21.31 -15.00
C PRO A 154 -25.66 20.81 -15.94
N ARG A 155 -26.10 19.55 -15.77
CA ARG A 155 -27.38 19.10 -16.30
C ARG A 155 -28.36 19.08 -15.15
N GLU A 156 -29.31 20.00 -15.26
CA GLU A 156 -30.62 20.05 -14.62
C GLU A 156 -31.11 18.68 -14.14
N LEU A 157 -31.21 18.55 -12.83
CA LEU A 157 -31.98 17.52 -12.12
C LEU A 157 -33.10 18.26 -11.40
N GLU A 158 -34.03 18.82 -12.18
CA GLU A 158 -35.36 19.18 -11.70
C GLU A 158 -36.37 18.45 -12.58
N LYS A 159 -37.40 17.91 -11.92
CA LYS A 159 -38.58 17.21 -12.46
C LYS A 159 -38.45 15.68 -12.56
N LEU A 160 -38.40 15.04 -11.40
CA LEU A 160 -39.20 13.83 -11.17
C LEU A 160 -40.27 14.18 -10.14
N ASN A 161 -41.44 14.56 -10.66
CA ASN A 161 -42.67 14.62 -9.88
C ASN A 161 -43.08 13.19 -9.52
N PHE A 162 -43.17 12.90 -8.23
CA PHE A 162 -43.97 11.79 -7.72
C PHE A 162 -45.36 12.32 -7.40
N SER A 163 -46.35 11.89 -8.17
CA SER A 163 -47.77 11.83 -7.80
C SER A 163 -48.41 10.68 -8.57
#